data_AF-A0A820SNG3-F1
#
_entry.id   AF-A0A820SNG3-F1
#
_cell.length_a   1.000
_cell.length_b   1.000
_cell.length_c   1.000
_cell.angle_alpha   90.00
_cell.angle_beta   90.00
_cell.angle_gamma   90.00
#
_symmetry.space_group_name_H-M   'P 1'
#
loop_
_entity.id
_entity.type
_entity.pdbx_description
1 polymer ?
#
loop_
_entity_poly.entity_id
_entity_poly.type
_entity_poly.pdbx_seq_one_letter_code
_entity_poly.pdbx_strand_id
1 'polypeptide(L)'
;TTAHTGTTTAHTGTTTAHTGTTTAHTETTTAHTGTTTAHTGTTTAHTGTTTAHAGTTTAHTATTTAHTGTTTAHTGTTTAHTGTTTAHTGTTTAHTGTTTAHTETTTAHTGTTTAHTGT
;
A
#
# COMPACT_ATOMS: atom_id res chain seq x y z
N THR A 1 16.13 11.21 -3.79
CA THR A 1 16.28 12.00 -2.56
C THR A 1 16.30 11.07 -1.36
N THR A 2 17.17 11.31 -0.38
CA THR A 2 17.19 10.54 0.87
C THR A 2 16.99 11.48 2.05
N ALA A 3 16.01 11.18 2.91
CA ALA A 3 15.74 11.91 4.13
C ALA A 3 15.77 10.98 5.34
N HIS A 4 16.49 11.37 6.39
CA HIS A 4 16.52 10.59 7.64
C HIS A 4 15.29 10.89 8.51
N THR A 5 14.94 12.18 8.63
CA THR A 5 13.74 12.63 9.36
C THR A 5 13.12 13.83 8.67
N GLY A 6 11.80 13.91 8.62
CA GLY A 6 11.07 15.11 8.21
C GLY A 6 10.15 14.90 7.01
N THR A 7 9.88 15.98 6.28
CA THR A 7 8.96 15.98 5.14
C THR A 7 9.73 16.04 3.83
N THR A 8 9.43 15.13 2.91
CA THR A 8 10.02 15.10 1.57
C THR A 8 8.92 15.21 0.51
N THR A 9 9.09 16.13 -0.44
CA THR A 9 8.26 16.21 -1.65
C THR A 9 9.15 16.04 -2.86
N ALA A 10 8.77 15.14 -3.76
CA ALA A 10 9.53 14.89 -4.97
C ALA A 10 8.61 14.58 -6.16
N HIS A 11 8.97 15.08 -7.34
CA HIS A 11 8.11 15.00 -8.52
C HIS A 11 8.46 13.79 -9.40
N THR A 12 9.74 13.46 -9.52
CA THR A 12 10.24 12.37 -10.35
C THR A 12 11.50 11.75 -9.76
N GLY A 13 11.66 10.44 -9.99
CA GLY A 13 12.88 9.70 -9.65
C GLY A 13 12.67 8.71 -8.50
N THR A 14 13.56 8.74 -7.51
CA THR A 14 13.56 7.78 -6.40
C THR A 14 13.75 8.49 -5.07
N THR A 15 12.90 8.16 -4.10
CA THR A 15 12.92 8.76 -2.77
C THR A 15 13.00 7.69 -1.68
N THR A 16 13.90 7.89 -0.71
CA THR A 16 14.03 7.05 0.48
C THR A 16 13.85 7.91 1.73
N ALA A 17 12.91 7.54 2.61
CA ALA A 17 12.68 8.22 3.88
C ALA A 17 12.74 7.24 5.06
N HIS A 18 13.53 7.55 6.09
CA HIS A 18 13.56 6.72 7.30
C HIS A 18 12.41 7.04 8.25
N THR A 19 12.14 8.31 8.52
CA THR A 19 11.00 8.71 9.35
C THR A 19 10.36 10.00 8.86
N GLY A 20 9.04 10.03 8.74
CA GLY A 20 8.29 11.26 8.50
C GLY A 20 7.25 11.14 7.38
N THR A 21 7.12 12.20 6.59
CA THR A 21 6.07 12.30 5.56
C THR A 21 6.68 12.44 4.18
N THR A 22 6.23 11.60 3.24
CA THR A 22 6.69 11.62 1.85
C THR A 22 5.52 11.85 0.90
N THR A 23 5.64 12.84 0.02
CA THR A 23 4.74 13.04 -1.11
C THR A 23 5.51 12.87 -2.42
N ALA A 24 5.08 11.94 -3.27
CA ALA A 24 5.74 11.61 -4.53
C ALA A 24 4.75 11.61 -5.70
N HIS A 25 5.14 12.17 -6.85
CA HIS A 25 4.26 12.21 -8.04
C HIS A 25 4.49 11.06 -9.02
N THR A 26 5.72 10.88 -9.50
CA THR A 26 6.08 9.82 -10.47
C THR A 26 7.39 9.18 -10.05
N GLU A 27 7.34 8.35 -9.00
CA GLU A 27 8.56 7.88 -8.34
C GLU A 27 8.52 6.43 -7.86
N THR A 28 9.70 5.91 -7.59
CA THR A 28 9.90 4.80 -6.66
C THR A 28 10.14 5.36 -5.26
N THR A 29 9.28 5.05 -4.30
CA THR A 29 9.37 5.51 -2.91
C THR A 29 9.59 4.35 -1.96
N THR A 30 10.58 4.48 -1.07
CA THR A 30 10.79 3.58 0.08
C THR A 30 10.67 4.38 1.37
N ALA A 31 9.75 3.99 2.25
CA ALA A 31 9.53 4.62 3.55
C ALA A 31 9.62 3.58 4.69
N HIS A 32 10.47 3.83 5.69
CA HIS A 32 10.57 2.93 6.84
C HIS A 32 9.47 3.21 7.88
N THR A 33 9.23 4.47 8.22
CA THR A 33 8.20 4.84 9.19
C THR A 33 7.54 6.15 8.82
N GLY A 34 6.21 6.17 8.82
CA GLY A 34 5.41 7.39 8.74
C GLY A 34 4.35 7.35 7.64
N THR A 35 4.14 8.47 6.96
CA THR A 35 3.04 8.64 6.01
C THR A 35 3.58 8.83 4.60
N THR A 36 3.09 8.05 3.65
CA THR A 36 3.46 8.16 2.23
C THR A 36 2.23 8.41 1.37
N THR A 37 2.30 9.43 0.52
CA THR A 37 1.35 9.67 -0.55
C THR A 37 2.07 9.59 -1.90
N ALA A 38 1.64 8.67 -2.75
CA ALA A 38 2.20 8.49 -4.09
C ALA A 38 1.10 8.62 -5.16
N HIS A 39 1.31 9.47 -6.16
CA HIS A 39 0.37 9.57 -7.28
C HIS A 39 0.57 8.43 -8.29
N THR A 40 1.79 8.22 -8.75
CA THR A 40 2.14 7.17 -9.71
C THR A 40 3.48 6.53 -9.34
N GLY A 41 3.56 5.22 -9.45
CA GLY A 41 4.83 4.49 -9.40
C GLY A 41 4.83 3.33 -8.43
N THR A 42 5.95 3.11 -7.75
CA THR A 42 6.13 1.98 -6.83
C THR A 42 6.38 2.50 -5.43
N THR A 43 5.63 2.03 -4.45
CA THR A 43 5.78 2.40 -3.04
C THR A 43 6.04 1.17 -2.18
N THR A 44 7.12 1.21 -1.39
CA THR A 44 7.38 0.23 -0.32
C THR A 44 7.30 0.94 1.02
N ALA A 45 6.41 0.47 1.90
CA ALA A 45 6.18 1.02 3.23
C ALA A 45 6.39 -0.04 4.31
N HIS A 46 7.32 0.18 5.25
CA HIS A 46 7.48 -0.76 6.36
C HIS A 46 6.46 -0.53 7.46
N THR A 47 6.34 0.70 7.96
CA THR A 47 5.40 1.04 9.05
C THR A 47 4.66 2.34 8.79
N GLY A 48 3.35 2.36 9.01
CA GLY A 48 2.55 3.59 9.07
C GLY A 48 1.37 3.63 8.10
N THR A 49 1.28 4.67 7.28
CA THR A 49 0.12 4.89 6.39
C THR A 49 0.58 5.14 4.96
N THR A 50 -0.05 4.47 4.01
CA THR A 50 0.25 4.63 2.58
C THR A 50 -1.03 4.93 1.80
N THR A 51 -0.99 6.00 1.01
CA THR A 51 -2.02 6.31 0.01
C THR A 51 -1.36 6.30 -1.37
N ALA A 52 -1.85 5.44 -2.28
CA ALA A 52 -1.37 5.34 -3.65
C ALA A 52 -2.52 5.54 -4.65
N HIS A 53 -2.36 6.45 -5.61
CA HIS A 53 -3.37 6.62 -6.67
C HIS A 53 -3.21 5.59 -7.79
N ALA A 54 -1.98 5.35 -8.25
CA ALA A 54 -1.71 4.39 -9.31
C ALA A 54 -0.36 3.68 -9.12
N GLY A 55 -0.37 2.37 -9.33
CA GLY A 55 0.85 1.56 -9.45
C GLY A 55 0.94 0.42 -8.44
N THR A 56 2.14 0.17 -7.94
CA THR A 56 2.41 -0.97 -7.06
C THR A 56 2.71 -0.51 -5.64
N THR A 57 2.01 -1.07 -4.67
CA THR A 57 2.23 -0.79 -3.24
C THR A 57 2.56 -2.07 -2.50
N THR A 58 3.68 -2.08 -1.78
CA THR A 58 4.04 -3.12 -0.81
C THR A 58 4.07 -2.50 0.58
N ALA A 59 3.35 -3.09 1.52
CA ALA A 59 3.29 -2.62 2.89
C ALA A 59 3.48 -3.75 3.91
N HIS A 60 4.29 -3.53 4.95
CA HIS A 60 4.53 -4.54 5.99
C HIS A 60 3.58 -4.40 7.18
N THR A 61 3.55 -3.25 7.85
CA THR A 61 2.70 -2.98 9.01
C THR A 61 2.02 -1.63 8.81
N ALA A 62 0.92 -1.61 8.07
CA ALA A 62 0.36 -0.34 7.63
C ALA A 62 -1.15 -0.34 7.43
N THR A 63 -1.69 0.87 7.43
CA THR A 63 -2.95 1.19 6.77
C THR A 63 -2.66 1.61 5.34
N THR A 64 -3.21 0.89 4.36
CA THR A 64 -2.99 1.13 2.93
C THR A 64 -4.29 1.46 2.23
N THR A 65 -4.31 2.56 1.48
CA THR A 65 -5.36 2.92 0.54
C THR A 65 -4.77 2.97 -0.86
N ALA A 66 -5.29 2.14 -1.77
CA ALA A 66 -4.87 2.11 -3.17
C ALA A 66 -6.07 2.34 -4.09
N HIS A 67 -5.97 3.31 -4.99
CA HIS A 67 -7.04 3.55 -5.97
C HIS A 67 -6.94 2.61 -7.17
N THR A 68 -5.76 2.50 -7.78
CA THR A 68 -5.54 1.62 -8.93
C THR A 68 -4.22 0.88 -8.83
N GLY A 69 -4.24 -0.43 -9.07
CA GLY A 69 -3.05 -1.22 -9.34
C GLY A 69 -2.90 -2.43 -8.43
N THR A 70 -1.67 -2.72 -8.01
CA THR A 70 -1.34 -3.92 -7.25
C THR A 70 -0.96 -3.54 -5.82
N THR A 71 -1.60 -4.18 -4.85
CA THR A 71 -1.30 -3.99 -3.43
C THR A 71 -0.90 -5.31 -2.79
N THR A 72 0.23 -5.32 -2.09
CA THR A 72 0.63 -6.42 -1.20
C THR A 72 0.75 -5.87 0.22
N ALA A 73 0.01 -6.44 1.17
CA ALA A 73 0.05 -6.06 2.57
C ALA A 73 0.34 -7.26 3.47
N HIS A 74 1.33 -7.17 4.35
CA HIS A 74 1.62 -8.25 5.30
C HIS A 74 0.77 -8.19 6.56
N THR A 75 0.58 -6.99 7.11
CA THR A 75 -0.20 -6.79 8.33
C THR A 75 -0.87 -5.43 8.31
N GLY A 76 -2.16 -5.39 8.63
CA GLY A 76 -2.89 -4.17 8.90
C GLY A 76 -4.21 -4.08 8.16
N THR A 77 -4.51 -2.91 7.62
CA THR A 77 -5.78 -2.64 6.94
C THR A 77 -5.52 -2.20 5.52
N THR A 78 -6.18 -2.85 4.56
CA THR A 78 -6.07 -2.53 3.14
C THR A 78 -7.42 -2.16 2.57
N THR A 79 -7.49 -1.02 1.89
CA THR A 79 -8.63 -0.63 1.05
C THR A 79 -8.15 -0.47 -0.39
N ALA A 80 -8.71 -1.26 -1.29
CA ALA A 80 -8.39 -1.25 -2.71
C ALA A 80 -9.63 -0.90 -3.55
N HIS A 81 -9.55 0.12 -4.41
CA HIS A 81 -10.66 0.44 -5.30
C HIS A 81 -10.64 -0.39 -6.58
N THR A 82 -9.51 -0.46 -7.27
CA THR A 82 -9.37 -1.24 -8.51
C THR A 82 -8.02 -1.96 -8.56
N GLY A 83 -8.05 -3.25 -8.84
CA GLY A 83 -6.87 -4.02 -9.24
C GLY A 83 -6.68 -5.30 -8.43
N THR A 84 -5.43 -5.60 -8.09
CA THR A 84 -5.07 -6.86 -7.43
C THR A 84 -4.61 -6.58 -6.01
N THR A 85 -5.19 -7.29 -5.03
CA THR A 85 -4.82 -7.20 -3.62
C THR A 85 -4.39 -8.56 -3.11
N THR A 86 -3.18 -8.63 -2.54
CA THR A 86 -2.70 -9.76 -1.75
C THR A 86 -2.50 -9.28 -0.33
N ALA A 87 -3.11 -9.96 0.63
CA ALA A 87 -3.04 -9.55 2.03
C ALA A 87 -2.89 -10.78 2.95
N HIS A 88 -2.03 -10.69 3.96
CA HIS A 88 -1.64 -11.83 4.79
C HIS A 88 -2.19 -11.85 6.21
N THR A 89 -2.57 -10.70 6.78
CA THR A 89 -3.09 -10.59 8.15
C THR A 89 -3.79 -9.25 8.32
N GLY A 90 -5.00 -9.28 8.89
CA GLY A 90 -5.78 -8.10 9.26
C GLY A 90 -7.11 -7.98 8.52
N THR A 91 -7.33 -6.86 7.82
CA THR A 91 -8.61 -6.58 7.17
C THR A 91 -8.42 -6.02 5.77
N THR A 92 -9.11 -6.60 4.80
CA THR A 92 -9.08 -6.16 3.40
C THR A 92 -10.49 -5.80 2.92
N THR A 93 -10.61 -4.62 2.32
CA THR A 93 -11.79 -4.18 1.56
C THR A 93 -11.38 -3.93 0.13
N ALA A 94 -12.02 -4.60 -0.83
CA ALA A 94 -11.78 -4.42 -2.25
C ALA A 94 -13.08 -4.06 -3.00
N HIS A 95 -13.06 -3.02 -3.82
CA HIS A 95 -14.23 -2.66 -4.64
C HIS A 95 -14.25 -3.45 -5.95
N THR A 96 -13.18 -3.40 -6.74
CA THR A 96 -13.09 -4.08 -8.04
C THR A 96 -11.78 -4.83 -8.21
N GLY A 97 -11.84 -6.11 -8.57
CA GLY A 97 -10.69 -6.86 -9.08
C GLY A 97 -10.45 -8.18 -8.35
N THR A 98 -9.18 -8.53 -8.14
CA THR A 98 -8.79 -9.83 -7.57
C THR A 98 -8.25 -9.65 -6.17
N THR A 99 -8.79 -10.40 -5.21
CA THR A 99 -8.32 -10.40 -3.82
C THR A 99 -7.87 -11.78 -3.40
N THR A 100 -6.64 -11.89 -2.91
CA THR A 100 -6.12 -13.07 -2.21
C THR A 100 -5.82 -12.68 -0.77
N ALA A 101 -6.45 -13.35 0.18
CA ALA A 101 -6.32 -13.04 1.60
C ALA A 101 -5.97 -14.29 2.42
N HIS A 102 -5.03 -14.15 3.37
CA HIS A 102 -4.69 -15.18 4.35
C HIS A 102 -4.98 -14.65 5.76
N THR A 103 -5.60 -15.45 6.64
CA THR A 103 -5.87 -15.09 8.05
C THR A 103 -6.47 -13.67 8.20
N GLU A 104 -7.55 -13.42 7.46
CA GLU A 104 -8.08 -12.07 7.26
C GLU A 104 -9.60 -12.00 7.26
N THR A 105 -10.12 -10.84 7.67
CA THR A 105 -11.49 -10.44 7.33
C THR A 105 -11.47 -9.77 5.96
N THR A 106 -12.18 -10.35 4.99
CA THR A 106 -12.22 -9.83 3.60
C THR A 106 -13.63 -9.42 3.20
N THR A 107 -13.77 -8.21 2.69
CA THR A 107 -14.98 -7.74 1.99
C THR A 107 -14.61 -7.40 0.55
N ALA A 108 -15.32 -7.98 -0.42
CA ALA A 108 -15.14 -7.67 -1.84
C ALA A 108 -16.50 -7.35 -2.49
N HIS A 109 -16.57 -6.27 -3.26
CA HIS A 109 -17.81 -5.87 -3.95
C HIS A 109 -17.93 -6.46 -5.35
N THR A 110 -16.86 -6.45 -6.15
CA THR A 110 -16.85 -6.94 -7.52
C THR A 110 -15.52 -7.60 -7.85
N GLY A 111 -15.59 -8.81 -8.43
CA GLY A 111 -14.44 -9.57 -8.91
C GLY A 111 -14.24 -10.89 -8.17
N THR A 112 -13.00 -11.36 -8.10
CA THR A 112 -12.66 -12.70 -7.59
C THR A 112 -12.02 -12.60 -6.22
N THR A 113 -12.47 -13.43 -5.28
CA THR A 113 -11.89 -13.52 -3.93
C THR A 113 -11.47 -14.94 -3.61
N THR A 114 -10.22 -15.10 -3.18
CA THR A 114 -9.68 -16.32 -2.59
C THR A 114 -9.27 -16.01 -1.15
N ALA A 115 -9.86 -16.73 -0.18
CA ALA A 115 -9.57 -16.54 1.23
C ALA A 115 -9.10 -17.85 1.87
N HIS A 116 -7.98 -17.79 2.59
CA HIS A 116 -7.44 -18.91 3.38
C HIS A 116 -7.51 -18.54 4.86
N THR A 117 -8.46 -19.12 5.60
CA THR A 117 -8.51 -18.99 7.06
C THR A 117 -7.68 -20.11 7.68
N GLY A 118 -6.65 -19.76 8.45
CA GLY A 118 -5.97 -20.73 9.32
C GLY A 118 -6.99 -21.30 10.31
N THR A 119 -7.06 -22.62 10.41
CA THR A 119 -7.84 -23.35 11.41
C THR A 119 -7.30 -23.13 12.82
#